data_AF-A0A0G3FHJ7-F1
#
_entry.id   AF-A0A0G3FHJ7-F1
#
_cell.length_a   1.000
_cell.length_b   1.000
_cell.length_c   1.000
_cell.angle_alpha   90.00
_cell.angle_beta   90.00
_cell.angle_gamma   90.00
#
_symmetry.space_group_name_H-M   'P 1'
#
loop_
_entity.id
_entity.type
_entity.pdbx_description
1 polymer ?
#
loop_
_entity_poly.entity_id
_entity_poly.type
_entity_poly.pdbx_seq_one_letter_code
_entity_poly.pdbx_strand_id
1 'polypeptide(L)'
;DPSYHGQILVLTYPLIGNYGVPAEELDENQLAKYFESNHKIWIAGLVIGELCETPSHWRQKQTLAAWMSKHNIPGICGVDTRMLTKKIRENGTILGKIVQKVNGPFDGNFKDQNQRNLVAEVSTKKPVTYNPKGSPRICAVDCGLKLNQIRCFVKRGARVDVVPWDFDLKNAEFDGLFLSNGPGD
;
A
#
# COMPACT_ATOMS: atom_id res chain seq x y z
N ASP A 1 -0.97 -1.46 -0.85
CA ASP A 1 -0.21 -2.09 0.23
C ASP A 1 0.43 -0.98 1.08
N PRO A 2 -0.03 -0.79 2.33
CA PRO A 2 0.51 0.23 3.24
C PRO A 2 1.99 0.08 3.56
N SER A 3 2.56 -1.13 3.44
CA SER A 3 3.98 -1.37 3.72
C SER A 3 4.93 -0.62 2.78
N TYR A 4 4.46 -0.18 1.61
CA TYR A 4 5.25 0.65 0.69
C TYR A 4 5.13 2.16 0.92
N HIS A 5 4.52 2.58 2.03
CA HIS A 5 4.35 4.01 2.32
C HIS A 5 5.70 4.74 2.34
N GLY A 6 5.80 5.79 1.52
CA GLY A 6 7.04 6.57 1.39
C GLY A 6 8.15 5.93 0.55
N GLN A 7 7.92 4.76 -0.06
CA GLN A 7 8.91 4.05 -0.86
C GLN A 7 8.68 4.22 -2.37
N ILE A 8 9.76 4.22 -3.15
CA ILE A 8 9.70 4.13 -4.60
C ILE A 8 9.74 2.65 -4.99
N LEU A 9 8.68 2.19 -5.62
CA LEU A 9 8.56 0.78 -5.99
C LEU A 9 9.14 0.54 -7.38
N VAL A 10 10.11 -0.37 -7.47
CA VAL A 10 10.69 -0.84 -8.73
C VAL A 10 10.11 -2.22 -9.05
N LEU A 11 9.38 -2.33 -10.15
CA LEU A 11 8.79 -3.60 -10.56
C LEU A 11 9.77 -4.40 -11.44
N THR A 12 10.01 -5.65 -11.07
CA THR A 12 10.91 -6.56 -11.80
C THR A 12 10.26 -7.12 -13.05
N TYR A 13 8.93 -7.29 -13.05
CA TYR A 13 8.20 -7.69 -14.24
C TYR A 13 8.19 -6.51 -15.23
N PRO A 14 8.65 -6.70 -16.48
CA PRO A 14 8.92 -5.58 -17.38
C PRO A 14 7.65 -4.93 -17.92
N LEU A 15 6.59 -5.71 -18.18
CA LEU A 15 5.35 -5.24 -18.82
C LEU A 15 4.29 -4.91 -17.77
N ILE A 16 4.12 -3.64 -17.44
CA ILE A 16 3.22 -3.21 -16.37
C ILE A 16 2.00 -2.49 -16.92
N GLY A 17 0.83 -2.81 -16.37
CA GLY A 17 -0.44 -2.18 -16.74
C GLY A 17 -1.32 -3.01 -17.68
N ASN A 18 -0.92 -4.22 -18.06
CA ASN A 18 -1.61 -5.06 -19.06
C ASN A 18 -3.11 -5.28 -18.80
N TYR A 19 -3.52 -5.33 -17.53
CA TYR A 19 -4.93 -5.53 -17.14
C TYR A 19 -5.65 -4.23 -16.75
N GLY A 20 -4.97 -3.10 -16.85
CA GLY A 20 -5.43 -1.82 -16.36
C GLY A 20 -5.73 -1.84 -14.85
N VAL A 21 -6.62 -0.96 -14.42
CA VAL A 21 -7.01 -0.82 -13.02
C VAL A 21 -8.53 -1.08 -12.87
N PRO A 22 -8.95 -1.91 -11.90
CA PRO A 22 -10.36 -2.18 -11.64
C PRO A 22 -11.08 -0.97 -11.01
N ALA A 23 -12.40 -1.06 -10.91
CA ALA A 23 -13.22 -0.05 -10.24
C ALA A 23 -12.85 0.11 -8.75
N GLU A 24 -12.95 1.32 -8.20
CA GLU A 24 -12.76 1.59 -6.77
C GLU A 24 -14.07 1.34 -6.00
N GLU A 25 -14.65 0.15 -6.16
CA GLU A 25 -15.88 -0.29 -5.49
C GLU A 25 -15.62 -0.75 -4.04
N LEU A 26 -16.57 -0.52 -3.15
CA LEU A 26 -16.58 -1.05 -1.79
C LEU A 26 -17.46 -2.30 -1.70
N ASP A 27 -17.10 -3.22 -0.80
CA ASP A 27 -17.93 -4.36 -0.44
C ASP A 27 -18.94 -4.02 0.69
N GLU A 28 -19.71 -5.00 1.12
CA GLU A 28 -20.72 -4.89 2.19
C GLU A 28 -20.12 -4.39 3.51
N ASN A 29 -18.82 -4.63 3.73
CA ASN A 29 -18.09 -4.21 4.92
C ASN A 29 -17.38 -2.86 4.73
N GLN A 30 -17.69 -2.09 3.68
CA GLN A 30 -17.01 -0.83 3.34
C GLN A 30 -15.49 -1.02 3.10
N LEU A 31 -15.09 -2.21 2.65
CA LEU A 31 -13.70 -2.49 2.25
C LEU A 31 -13.61 -2.45 0.72
N ALA A 32 -12.55 -1.82 0.19
CA ALA A 32 -12.34 -1.76 -1.24
C ALA A 32 -12.27 -3.17 -1.85
N LYS A 33 -13.19 -3.52 -2.75
CA LYS A 33 -13.40 -4.90 -3.22
C LYS A 33 -12.19 -5.52 -3.94
N TYR A 34 -11.46 -4.69 -4.70
CA TYR A 34 -10.34 -5.15 -5.53
C TYR A 34 -8.98 -4.61 -5.08
N PHE A 35 -8.93 -3.88 -3.97
CA PHE A 35 -7.70 -3.26 -3.46
C PHE A 35 -7.40 -3.72 -2.03
N GLU A 36 -6.13 -3.59 -1.64
CA GLU A 36 -5.66 -3.94 -0.30
C GLU A 36 -5.63 -2.76 0.68
N SER A 37 -6.14 -1.61 0.25
CA SER A 37 -6.33 -0.42 1.07
C SER A 37 -7.46 0.44 0.51
N ASN A 38 -8.18 1.12 1.39
CA ASN A 38 -9.29 1.97 0.99
C ASN A 38 -8.78 3.25 0.29
N HIS A 39 -9.15 3.41 -0.98
CA HIS A 39 -9.02 4.64 -1.80
C HIS A 39 -7.65 5.33 -1.80
N LYS A 40 -6.55 4.60 -1.59
CA LYS A 40 -5.22 5.20 -1.54
C LYS A 40 -4.13 4.32 -2.13
N ILE A 41 -3.25 4.96 -2.90
CA ILE A 41 -1.95 4.42 -3.32
C ILE A 41 -0.91 4.84 -2.29
N TRP A 42 -0.16 3.88 -1.75
CA TRP A 42 0.81 4.14 -0.68
C TRP A 42 2.23 4.41 -1.18
N ILE A 43 2.59 3.92 -2.36
CA ILE A 43 3.92 4.17 -2.94
C ILE A 43 4.14 5.68 -3.16
N ALA A 44 5.35 6.15 -2.90
CA ALA A 44 5.76 7.51 -3.22
C ALA A 44 6.05 7.69 -4.72
N GLY A 45 6.38 6.61 -5.42
CA GLY A 45 6.56 6.61 -6.86
C GLY A 45 6.72 5.20 -7.43
N LEU A 46 6.55 5.07 -8.74
CA LEU A 46 6.64 3.80 -9.46
C LEU A 46 7.72 3.84 -10.54
N VAL A 47 8.53 2.79 -10.64
CA VAL A 47 9.54 2.62 -11.69
C VAL A 47 9.28 1.30 -12.40
N ILE A 48 9.05 1.37 -13.71
CA ILE A 48 8.72 0.22 -14.56
C ILE A 48 9.60 0.18 -15.82
N GLY A 49 9.69 -1.00 -16.42
CA GLY A 49 10.35 -1.18 -17.72
C GLY A 49 9.50 -0.60 -18.83
N GLU A 50 8.32 -1.17 -19.05
CA GLU A 50 7.41 -0.78 -20.12
C GLU A 50 5.99 -0.62 -19.58
N LEU A 51 5.30 0.41 -20.06
CA LEU A 51 3.91 0.68 -19.72
C LEU A 51 3.01 0.18 -20.84
N CYS A 52 2.03 -0.66 -20.51
CA CYS A 52 0.96 -1.02 -21.43
C CYS A 52 -0.07 0.12 -21.53
N GLU A 53 -0.15 0.76 -22.68
CA GLU A 53 -1.10 1.85 -22.96
C GLU A 53 -2.51 1.34 -23.27
N THR A 54 -2.62 0.13 -23.83
CA THR A 54 -3.88 -0.50 -24.24
C THR A 54 -4.15 -1.75 -23.39
N PRO A 55 -4.53 -1.59 -22.11
CA PRO A 55 -4.88 -2.72 -21.26
C PRO A 55 -6.07 -3.51 -21.83
N SER A 56 -6.12 -4.79 -21.50
CA SER A 56 -7.22 -5.68 -21.87
C SER A 56 -7.56 -6.61 -20.73
N HIS A 57 -8.66 -6.31 -20.03
CA HIS A 57 -9.21 -7.16 -18.99
C HIS A 57 -10.68 -6.82 -18.74
N TRP A 58 -11.53 -7.82 -18.51
CA TRP A 58 -12.99 -7.63 -18.33
C TRP A 58 -13.37 -6.74 -17.13
N ARG A 59 -12.49 -6.60 -16.13
CA ARG A 59 -12.67 -5.68 -14.98
C ARG A 59 -12.04 -4.30 -15.15
N GLN A 60 -11.34 -4.05 -16.25
CA GLN A 60 -10.68 -2.76 -16.45
C GLN A 60 -11.71 -1.62 -16.46
N LYS A 61 -11.43 -0.56 -15.71
CA LYS A 61 -12.17 0.71 -15.80
C LYS A 61 -11.32 1.89 -16.24
N GLN A 62 -10.02 1.85 -15.98
CA GLN A 62 -9.09 2.91 -16.34
C GLN A 62 -7.68 2.35 -16.58
N THR A 63 -6.82 3.12 -17.25
CA THR A 63 -5.41 2.77 -17.43
C THR A 63 -4.63 3.01 -16.14
N LEU A 64 -3.48 2.35 -16.02
CA LEU A 64 -2.59 2.55 -14.86
C LEU A 64 -2.12 4.01 -14.76
N ALA A 65 -1.74 4.62 -15.89
CA ALA A 65 -1.33 6.01 -15.94
C ALA A 65 -2.43 6.97 -15.48
N ALA A 66 -3.67 6.78 -15.96
CA ALA A 66 -4.80 7.61 -15.52
C ALA A 66 -5.07 7.48 -14.02
N TRP A 67 -4.99 6.26 -13.48
CA TRP A 67 -5.16 6.02 -12.04
C TRP A 67 -4.06 6.67 -11.20
N MET A 68 -2.80 6.55 -11.61
CA MET A 68 -1.68 7.19 -10.92
C MET A 68 -1.78 8.71 -10.94
N SER A 69 -2.13 9.30 -12.09
CA SER A 69 -2.37 10.74 -12.22
C SER A 69 -3.51 11.21 -11.31
N LYS A 70 -4.62 10.46 -11.22
CA LYS A 70 -5.74 10.76 -10.32
C LYS A 70 -5.32 10.81 -8.85
N HIS A 71 -4.40 9.94 -8.45
CA HIS A 71 -3.88 9.84 -7.08
C HIS A 71 -2.61 10.68 -6.84
N ASN A 72 -2.19 11.51 -7.81
CA ASN A 72 -0.99 12.35 -7.75
C ASN A 72 0.30 11.56 -7.44
N ILE A 73 0.44 10.35 -7.98
CA ILE A 73 1.62 9.51 -7.78
C ILE A 73 2.54 9.59 -9.02
N PRO A 74 3.81 9.99 -8.86
CA PRO A 74 4.75 10.03 -9.97
C PRO A 74 5.15 8.61 -10.41
N GLY A 75 5.35 8.43 -11.71
CA GLY A 75 5.85 7.19 -12.30
C GLY A 75 6.81 7.46 -13.44
N ILE A 76 7.78 6.56 -13.62
CA ILE A 76 8.70 6.57 -14.77
C ILE A 76 8.72 5.20 -15.45
N CYS A 77 8.73 5.21 -16.78
CA CYS A 77 8.87 4.03 -17.63
C CYS A 77 10.12 4.16 -18.53
N GLY A 78 10.49 3.07 -19.20
CA GLY A 78 11.68 3.01 -20.06
C GLY A 78 12.99 2.81 -19.30
N VAL A 79 12.92 2.41 -18.03
CA VAL A 79 14.10 2.21 -17.17
C VAL A 79 14.49 0.73 -17.17
N ASP A 80 15.79 0.44 -17.21
CA ASP A 80 16.28 -0.92 -16.96
C ASP A 80 16.09 -1.27 -15.47
N THR A 81 14.90 -1.81 -15.16
CA THR A 81 14.54 -2.23 -13.80
C THR A 81 15.43 -3.36 -13.31
N ARG A 82 15.96 -4.22 -14.20
CA ARG A 82 16.88 -5.30 -13.83
C ARG A 82 18.22 -4.75 -13.34
N MET A 83 18.77 -3.75 -14.02
CA MET A 83 20.00 -3.07 -13.57
C MET A 83 19.78 -2.40 -12.21
N LEU A 84 18.64 -1.73 -12.01
CA LEU A 84 18.30 -1.13 -10.72
C LEU A 84 18.15 -2.17 -9.62
N THR A 85 17.42 -3.26 -9.87
CA THR A 85 17.25 -4.33 -8.88
C THR A 85 18.58 -4.95 -8.46
N LYS A 86 19.55 -5.14 -9.38
CA LYS A 86 20.89 -5.60 -9.02
C LYS A 86 21.60 -4.64 -8.08
N LYS A 87 21.58 -3.33 -8.39
CA LYS A 87 22.19 -2.30 -7.54
C LYS A 87 21.57 -2.24 -6.15
N ILE A 88 20.23 -2.33 -6.06
CA ILE A 88 19.51 -2.37 -4.77
C ILE A 88 19.89 -3.63 -3.99
N ARG A 89 19.95 -4.79 -4.64
CA ARG A 89 20.32 -6.05 -3.97
C ARG A 89 21.74 -6.03 -3.39
N GLU A 90 22.67 -5.37 -4.06
CA GLU A 90 24.08 -5.30 -3.64
C GLU A 90 24.30 -4.31 -2.48
N ASN A 91 23.54 -3.21 -2.42
CA ASN A 91 23.74 -2.13 -1.44
C ASN A 91 22.69 -2.09 -0.31
N GLY A 92 21.66 -2.94 -0.36
CA GLY A 92 20.55 -2.92 0.61
C GLY A 92 19.61 -1.73 0.39
N THR A 93 19.35 -0.96 1.45
CA THR A 93 18.44 0.19 1.38
C THR A 93 19.09 1.35 0.64
N ILE A 94 18.56 1.68 -0.54
CA ILE A 94 19.02 2.82 -1.35
C ILE A 94 17.98 3.94 -1.29
N LEU A 95 18.42 5.16 -0.97
CA LEU A 95 17.60 6.35 -1.11
C LEU A 95 17.54 6.76 -2.59
N GLY A 96 16.32 7.02 -3.08
CA GLY A 96 16.07 7.38 -4.47
C GLY A 96 15.10 8.55 -4.58
N LYS A 97 15.12 9.22 -5.74
CA LYS A 97 14.17 10.29 -6.07
C LYS A 97 13.82 10.26 -7.55
N ILE A 98 12.55 10.54 -7.85
CA ILE A 98 12.08 10.82 -9.21
C ILE A 98 11.99 12.34 -9.32
N VAL A 99 12.70 12.92 -10.30
CA VAL A 99 12.75 14.37 -10.51
C VAL A 99 12.41 14.68 -11.95
N GLN A 100 11.37 15.49 -12.15
CA GLN A 100 11.05 16.08 -13.44
C GLN A 100 11.69 17.48 -13.49
N LYS A 101 12.76 17.64 -14.27
CA LYS A 101 13.44 18.95 -14.42
C LYS A 101 13.82 19.19 -15.87
N VAL A 102 13.68 20.43 -16.32
CA VAL A 102 14.03 20.86 -17.68
C VAL A 102 15.51 21.26 -17.79
N ASN A 103 16.11 21.90 -16.77
CA ASN A 103 17.55 22.24 -16.72
C ASN A 103 18.04 22.62 -15.29
N GLY A 104 19.33 22.42 -15.00
CA GLY A 104 20.07 22.93 -13.81
C GLY A 104 20.52 21.86 -12.80
N PRO A 105 21.50 22.15 -11.91
CA PRO A 105 22.06 21.16 -10.97
C PRO A 105 21.00 20.58 -10.02
N PHE A 106 21.13 19.30 -9.68
CA PHE A 106 20.26 18.63 -8.72
C PHE A 106 20.66 19.07 -7.30
N ASP A 107 19.76 19.78 -6.62
CA ASP A 107 20.00 20.39 -5.30
C ASP A 107 19.13 19.72 -4.22
N GLY A 108 19.09 18.39 -4.24
CA GLY A 108 18.08 17.63 -3.51
C GLY A 108 18.64 16.73 -2.43
N ASN A 109 18.69 17.20 -1.18
CA ASN A 109 19.02 16.37 -0.01
C ASN A 109 18.13 15.13 0.08
N PHE A 110 18.71 13.94 0.08
CA PHE A 110 17.96 12.71 0.33
C PHE A 110 17.43 12.71 1.76
N LYS A 111 16.14 12.40 1.91
CA LYS A 111 15.50 12.25 3.21
C LYS A 111 15.16 10.79 3.36
N ASP A 112 15.61 10.19 4.45
CA ASP A 112 15.22 8.83 4.79
C ASP A 112 13.83 8.84 5.42
N GLN A 113 12.88 8.17 4.76
CA GLN A 113 11.52 8.05 5.27
C GLN A 113 11.45 7.24 6.58
N ASN A 114 12.41 6.36 6.85
CA ASN A 114 12.42 5.52 8.05
C ASN A 114 12.70 6.30 9.34
N GLN A 115 13.13 7.56 9.24
CA GLN A 115 13.27 8.46 10.39
C GLN A 115 11.93 8.94 10.96
N ARG A 116 10.82 8.73 10.22
CA ARG A 116 9.46 9.09 10.65
C ARG A 116 8.73 7.84 11.12
N ASN A 117 7.77 8.01 12.02
CA ASN A 117 6.86 6.94 12.40
C ASN A 117 5.84 6.70 11.26
N LEU A 118 6.23 5.86 10.29
CA LEU A 118 5.41 5.52 9.14
C LEU A 118 4.15 4.74 9.54
N VAL A 119 4.22 3.95 10.62
CA VAL A 119 3.07 3.22 11.17
C VAL A 119 1.96 4.19 11.60
N ALA A 120 2.32 5.27 12.30
CA ALA A 120 1.35 6.30 12.69
C ALA A 120 0.72 7.03 11.49
N GLU A 121 1.41 7.14 10.36
CA GLU A 121 0.90 7.77 9.15
C GLU A 121 -0.11 6.88 8.40
N VAL A 122 0.02 5.55 8.48
CA VAL A 122 -0.85 4.60 7.77
C VAL A 122 -1.98 4.03 8.61
N SER A 123 -1.82 3.99 9.93
CA SER A 123 -2.81 3.45 10.87
C SER A 123 -4.15 4.17 10.79
N THR A 124 -5.23 3.40 10.98
CA THR A 124 -6.57 3.94 11.24
C THR A 124 -6.55 4.93 12.41
N LYS A 125 -7.43 5.93 12.34
CA LYS A 125 -7.56 6.99 13.36
C LYS A 125 -8.64 6.70 14.39
N LYS A 126 -9.55 5.78 14.08
CA LYS A 126 -10.66 5.40 14.96
C LYS A 126 -10.84 3.89 14.92
N PRO A 127 -11.21 3.26 16.05
CA PRO A 127 -11.57 1.85 16.05
C PRO A 127 -12.74 1.56 15.11
N VAL A 128 -12.67 0.43 14.41
CA VAL A 128 -13.74 -0.06 13.53
C VAL A 128 -13.95 -1.54 13.79
N THR A 129 -15.20 -1.94 14.02
CA THR A 129 -15.57 -3.34 14.24
C THR A 129 -16.18 -3.94 12.98
N TYR A 130 -15.65 -5.09 12.57
CA TYR A 130 -16.20 -5.93 11.50
C TYR A 130 -16.78 -7.21 12.10
N ASN A 131 -17.91 -7.66 11.54
CA ASN A 131 -18.65 -8.83 12.01
C ASN A 131 -18.92 -8.79 13.55
N PRO A 132 -19.69 -7.82 14.06
CA PRO A 132 -19.84 -7.55 15.50
C PRO A 132 -20.45 -8.71 16.31
N LYS A 133 -21.15 -9.64 15.65
CA LYS A 133 -21.74 -10.84 16.27
C LYS A 133 -20.84 -12.08 16.14
N GLY A 134 -19.66 -11.93 15.53
CA GLY A 134 -18.73 -13.02 15.29
C GLY A 134 -17.98 -13.48 16.53
N SER A 135 -17.36 -14.65 16.42
CA SER A 135 -16.49 -15.25 17.44
C SER A 135 -15.41 -16.10 16.74
N PRO A 136 -14.15 -16.12 17.23
CA PRO A 136 -13.63 -15.36 18.38
C PRO A 136 -13.57 -13.84 18.13
N ARG A 137 -13.43 -13.06 19.20
CA ARG A 137 -13.18 -11.61 19.18
C ARG A 137 -11.69 -11.35 19.02
N ILE A 138 -11.30 -10.83 17.86
CA ILE A 138 -9.91 -10.52 17.53
C ILE A 138 -9.71 -9.00 17.59
N CYS A 139 -8.80 -8.55 18.45
CA CYS A 139 -8.29 -7.18 18.40
C CYS A 139 -7.17 -7.12 17.37
N ALA A 140 -7.36 -6.36 16.29
CA ALA A 140 -6.38 -6.18 15.23
C ALA A 140 -5.75 -4.78 15.34
N VAL A 141 -4.50 -4.72 15.77
CA VAL A 141 -3.75 -3.46 15.82
C VAL A 141 -3.29 -3.12 14.40
N ASP A 142 -3.75 -1.98 13.90
CA ASP A 142 -3.47 -1.52 12.56
C ASP A 142 -2.11 -0.81 12.49
N CYS A 143 -1.10 -1.57 12.11
CA CYS A 143 0.23 -1.04 11.81
C CYS A 143 0.41 -0.65 10.34
N GLY A 144 -0.64 -0.73 9.50
CA GLY A 144 -0.55 -0.74 8.04
C GLY A 144 -1.23 -1.96 7.44
N LEU A 145 -2.40 -2.29 7.97
CA LEU A 145 -3.15 -3.49 7.71
C LEU A 145 -3.61 -3.57 6.24
N LYS A 146 -3.51 -4.78 5.68
CA LYS A 146 -4.06 -5.12 4.37
C LYS A 146 -5.50 -5.58 4.51
N LEU A 147 -6.40 -5.05 3.69
CA LEU A 147 -7.83 -5.37 3.80
C LEU A 147 -8.14 -6.87 3.72
N ASN A 148 -7.33 -7.65 2.99
CA ASN A 148 -7.54 -9.09 2.93
C ASN A 148 -7.35 -9.82 4.26
N GLN A 149 -6.60 -9.25 5.22
CA GLN A 149 -6.48 -9.81 6.57
C GLN A 149 -7.84 -9.76 7.29
N ILE A 150 -8.52 -8.61 7.26
CA ILE A 150 -9.89 -8.47 7.78
C ILE A 150 -10.83 -9.46 7.09
N ARG A 151 -10.82 -9.49 5.75
CA ARG A 151 -11.68 -10.41 4.96
C ARG A 151 -11.47 -11.86 5.38
N CYS A 152 -10.22 -12.27 5.60
CA CYS A 152 -9.89 -13.63 5.99
C CYS A 152 -10.39 -14.00 7.39
N PHE A 153 -10.34 -13.08 8.35
CA PHE A 153 -10.89 -13.30 9.69
C PHE A 153 -12.42 -13.32 9.68
N VAL A 154 -13.05 -12.32 9.07
CA VAL A 154 -14.51 -12.22 8.96
C VAL A 154 -15.10 -13.44 8.26
N LYS A 155 -14.48 -13.91 7.17
CA LYS A 155 -14.91 -15.12 6.45
C LYS A 155 -14.88 -16.39 7.31
N ARG A 156 -14.04 -16.42 8.35
CA ARG A 156 -13.95 -17.53 9.32
C ARG A 156 -14.90 -17.37 10.51
N GLY A 157 -15.75 -16.35 10.50
CA GLY A 157 -16.74 -16.10 11.55
C GLY A 157 -16.23 -15.23 12.69
N ALA A 158 -14.97 -14.80 12.69
CA ALA A 158 -14.41 -13.96 13.75
C ALA A 158 -15.00 -12.55 13.73
N ARG A 159 -15.15 -11.96 14.91
CA ARG A 159 -15.32 -10.52 15.08
C ARG A 159 -13.95 -9.88 15.04
N VAL A 160 -13.78 -8.81 14.27
CA VAL A 160 -12.49 -8.10 14.15
C VAL A 160 -12.67 -6.66 14.59
N ASP A 161 -12.09 -6.30 15.73
CA ASP A 161 -12.01 -4.93 16.21
C ASP A 161 -10.66 -4.36 15.74
N VAL A 162 -10.65 -3.60 14.65
CA VAL A 162 -9.45 -2.92 14.15
C VAL A 162 -9.23 -1.65 14.96
N VAL A 163 -8.07 -1.51 15.56
CA VAL A 163 -7.72 -0.39 16.45
C VAL A 163 -6.47 0.34 15.94
N PRO A 164 -6.29 1.64 16.27
CA PRO A 164 -5.06 2.37 15.97
C PRO A 164 -3.80 1.69 16.52
N TRP A 165 -2.65 1.96 15.90
CA TRP A 165 -1.35 1.43 16.32
C TRP A 165 -0.97 1.74 17.78
N ASP A 166 -1.45 2.87 18.32
CA ASP A 166 -1.18 3.39 19.66
C ASP A 166 -2.30 3.10 20.67
N PHE A 167 -3.23 2.20 20.31
CA PHE A 167 -4.36 1.86 21.15
C PHE A 167 -3.94 1.20 22.47
N ASP A 168 -4.52 1.65 23.59
CA ASP A 168 -4.25 1.06 24.91
C ASP A 168 -4.94 -0.30 25.07
N LEU A 169 -4.14 -1.36 25.03
CA LEU A 169 -4.61 -2.74 25.11
C LEU A 169 -4.90 -3.20 26.55
N LYS A 170 -4.52 -2.45 27.59
CA LYS A 170 -4.55 -2.93 28.99
C LYS A 170 -5.94 -3.39 29.47
N ASN A 171 -6.99 -2.71 29.00
CA ASN A 171 -8.38 -2.98 29.39
C ASN A 171 -9.22 -3.48 28.21
N ALA A 172 -8.57 -3.86 27.11
CA ALA A 172 -9.26 -4.35 25.92
C ALA A 172 -9.61 -5.83 26.09
N GLU A 173 -10.89 -6.17 26.02
CA GLU A 173 -11.35 -7.55 26.02
C GLU A 173 -11.28 -8.13 24.60
N PHE A 174 -10.51 -9.20 24.43
CA PHE A 174 -10.43 -9.95 23.17
C PHE A 174 -10.02 -11.39 23.46
N ASP A 175 -10.41 -12.32 22.57
CA ASP A 175 -10.00 -13.72 22.61
C ASP A 175 -8.66 -13.94 21.90
N GLY A 176 -8.29 -13.02 20.99
CA GLY A 176 -7.02 -13.04 20.27
C GLY A 176 -6.54 -11.65 19.90
N LEU A 177 -5.21 -11.48 19.89
CA LEU A 177 -4.53 -10.27 19.45
C LEU A 177 -3.85 -10.53 18.11
N PHE A 178 -4.04 -9.64 17.15
CA PHE A 178 -3.39 -9.67 15.86
C PHE A 178 -2.66 -8.35 15.62
N LEU A 179 -1.36 -8.43 15.32
CA LEU A 179 -0.54 -7.29 14.91
C LEU A 179 -0.39 -7.36 13.39
N SER A 180 -0.86 -6.34 12.67
CA SER A 180 -0.78 -6.35 11.22
C SER A 180 0.64 -6.11 10.71
N ASN A 181 0.86 -6.34 9.41
CA ASN A 181 2.03 -5.78 8.73
C ASN A 181 1.97 -4.24 8.71
N GLY A 182 3.10 -3.62 8.39
CA GLY A 182 3.23 -2.17 8.31
C GLY A 182 4.44 -1.71 7.50
N PRO A 183 4.57 -0.40 7.26
CA PRO A 183 5.80 0.24 6.79
C PRO A 183 6.70 0.63 7.96
N GLY A 184 7.98 0.91 7.64
CA GLY A 184 8.95 1.41 8.62
C GLY A 184 9.68 0.30 9.38
N ASP A 185 10.44 0.74 10.38
CA ASP A 185 11.13 -0.09 11.39
C ASP A 185 10.22 -0.28 12.61
#